data_AF-A0A928ZYI0-F1
#
_entry.id   AF-A0A928ZYI0-F1
#
_cell.length_a   1.000
_cell.length_b   1.000
_cell.length_c   1.000
_cell.angle_alpha   90.00
_cell.angle_beta   90.00
_cell.angle_gamma   90.00
#
_symmetry.space_group_name_H-M   'P 1'
#
loop_
_entity.id
_entity.type
_entity.pdbx_description
1 polymer ?
#
loop_
_entity_poly.entity_id
_entity_poly.type
_entity_poly.pdbx_seq_one_letter_code
_entity_poly.pdbx_strand_id
1 'polypeptide(L)'
;MSIPENLFGMVLEIDKELINQGINPHVRYALASDEVLKRLYPNSPYITPDDSISDAIRQIYNQIYSLRDLQSPSVHVGAVIFRDIFFPLRIPVDFGYNPVNPVNLLEGITETQKQIFFSDKTESRRFFDQFIDLMDFAHGLHELQELISIPARTLEWWTMARQQLEAAAATGRTHTYLNN
;
A
#
# COMPACT_ATOMS: atom_id res chain seq x y z
N MET A 1 -20.11 22.07 2.95
CA MET A 1 -21.43 22.05 2.27
C MET A 1 -22.25 20.92 2.86
N SER A 2 -23.56 20.81 2.55
CA SER A 2 -24.37 19.68 3.02
C SER A 2 -24.16 18.44 2.14
N ILE A 3 -24.00 17.27 2.74
CA ILE A 3 -23.85 16.00 2.03
C ILE A 3 -25.17 15.68 1.29
N PRO A 4 -25.15 15.43 -0.03
CA PRO A 4 -26.36 15.06 -0.77
C PRO A 4 -26.91 13.70 -0.33
N GLU A 5 -28.23 13.56 -0.22
CA GLU A 5 -28.89 12.29 0.15
C GLU A 5 -28.63 11.16 -0.88
N ASN A 6 -28.42 11.52 -2.14
CA ASN A 6 -28.14 10.58 -3.23
C ASN A 6 -26.64 10.32 -3.48
N LEU A 7 -25.75 10.78 -2.59
CA LEU A 7 -24.29 10.67 -2.77
C LEU A 7 -23.83 9.24 -3.05
N PHE A 8 -24.36 8.26 -2.31
CA PHE A 8 -24.00 6.85 -2.48
C PHE A 8 -24.27 6.33 -3.90
N GLY A 9 -25.44 6.67 -4.46
CA GLY A 9 -25.81 6.27 -5.83
C GLY A 9 -24.90 6.92 -6.88
N MET A 10 -24.58 8.20 -6.71
CA MET A 10 -23.65 8.90 -7.60
C MET A 10 -22.25 8.31 -7.55
N VAL A 11 -21.74 7.99 -6.36
CA VAL A 11 -20.41 7.36 -6.19
C VAL A 11 -20.36 6.01 -6.88
N LEU A 12 -21.40 5.17 -6.77
CA LEU A 12 -21.43 3.87 -7.45
C LEU A 12 -21.48 3.98 -8.98
N GLU A 13 -22.20 4.98 -9.51
CA GLU A 13 -22.24 5.22 -10.96
C GLU A 13 -20.86 5.64 -11.48
N ILE A 14 -20.21 6.59 -10.79
CA ILE A 14 -18.87 7.06 -11.15
C ILE A 14 -17.83 5.94 -10.99
N ASP A 15 -17.87 5.15 -9.92
CA ASP A 15 -16.96 4.02 -9.75
C ASP A 15 -17.10 3.01 -10.90
N LYS A 16 -18.33 2.74 -11.35
CA LYS A 16 -18.58 1.89 -12.53
C LYS A 16 -17.98 2.49 -13.81
N GLU A 17 -18.06 3.80 -14.00
CA GLU A 17 -17.41 4.49 -15.12
C GLU A 17 -15.88 4.36 -15.06
N LEU A 18 -15.29 4.57 -13.88
CA LEU A 18 -13.85 4.43 -13.65
C LEU A 18 -13.37 2.98 -13.85
N ILE A 19 -14.16 1.99 -13.44
CA ILE A 19 -13.91 0.56 -13.72
C ILE A 19 -13.85 0.32 -15.23
N ASN A 20 -14.83 0.83 -15.98
CA ASN A 20 -14.87 0.66 -17.43
C ASN A 20 -13.69 1.34 -18.15
N GLN A 21 -13.10 2.37 -17.56
CA GLN A 21 -11.89 3.04 -18.03
C GLN A 21 -10.59 2.31 -17.65
N GLY A 22 -10.68 1.20 -16.89
CA GLY A 22 -9.51 0.44 -16.44
C GLY A 22 -8.74 1.11 -15.30
N ILE A 23 -9.32 2.11 -14.64
CA ILE A 23 -8.69 2.81 -13.53
C ILE A 23 -8.53 1.87 -12.34
N ASN A 24 -7.39 1.86 -11.68
CA ASN A 24 -7.13 1.01 -10.52
C ASN A 24 -7.86 1.51 -9.26
N PRO A 25 -8.39 0.63 -8.39
CA PRO A 25 -9.22 1.03 -7.25
C PRO A 25 -8.56 2.05 -6.30
N HIS A 26 -7.25 1.96 -6.08
CA HIS A 26 -6.50 2.86 -5.18
C HIS A 26 -6.57 4.36 -5.54
N VAL A 27 -6.73 4.72 -6.81
CA VAL A 27 -6.89 6.11 -7.26
C VAL A 27 -8.36 6.50 -7.47
N ARG A 28 -9.28 5.54 -7.48
CA ARG A 28 -10.69 5.81 -7.83
C ARG A 28 -11.37 6.72 -6.83
N TYR A 29 -11.06 6.62 -5.54
CA TYR A 29 -11.67 7.50 -4.54
C TYR A 29 -11.37 8.98 -4.83
N ALA A 30 -10.12 9.29 -5.19
CA ALA A 30 -9.69 10.66 -5.47
C ALA A 30 -10.36 11.19 -6.75
N LEU A 31 -10.35 10.39 -7.81
CA LEU A 31 -11.00 10.74 -9.07
C LEU A 31 -12.52 10.85 -8.92
N ALA A 32 -13.13 9.99 -8.11
CA ALA A 32 -14.55 10.05 -7.82
C ALA A 32 -14.92 11.32 -7.03
N SER A 33 -14.07 11.79 -6.11
CA SER A 33 -14.27 13.08 -5.45
C SER A 33 -14.32 14.22 -6.45
N ASP A 34 -13.39 14.27 -7.39
CA ASP A 34 -13.38 15.30 -8.43
C ASP A 34 -14.63 15.24 -9.31
N GLU A 35 -15.03 14.04 -9.76
CA GLU A 35 -16.22 13.85 -10.60
C GLU A 35 -17.54 14.15 -9.87
N VAL A 36 -17.65 13.77 -8.59
CA VAL A 36 -18.82 14.13 -7.77
C VAL A 36 -18.93 15.64 -7.64
N LEU A 37 -17.83 16.34 -7.36
CA LEU A 37 -17.85 17.79 -7.23
C LEU A 37 -18.21 18.49 -8.55
N LYS A 38 -17.72 17.98 -9.69
CA LYS A 38 -18.13 18.46 -11.02
C LYS A 38 -19.64 18.30 -11.26
N ARG A 39 -20.21 17.14 -10.89
CA ARG A 39 -21.64 16.87 -11.06
C ARG A 39 -22.52 17.72 -10.14
N LEU A 40 -22.09 17.95 -8.90
CA LEU A 40 -22.81 18.77 -7.92
C LEU A 40 -22.72 20.28 -8.23
N TYR A 41 -21.59 20.71 -8.80
CA TYR A 41 -21.29 22.13 -9.00
C TYR A 41 -20.77 22.44 -10.41
N PRO A 42 -21.56 22.15 -11.48
CA PRO A 42 -21.10 22.22 -12.87
C PRO A 42 -20.69 23.63 -13.33
N ASN A 43 -21.16 24.68 -12.64
CA ASN A 43 -20.88 26.08 -12.96
C ASN A 43 -19.85 26.73 -12.04
N SER A 44 -19.22 25.97 -11.12
CA SER A 44 -18.22 26.54 -10.23
C SER A 44 -16.86 26.67 -10.95
N PRO A 45 -16.30 27.88 -11.10
CA PRO A 45 -14.99 28.07 -11.71
C PRO A 45 -13.85 27.54 -10.82
N TYR A 46 -14.14 27.28 -9.54
CA TYR A 46 -13.22 26.68 -8.58
C TYR A 46 -13.91 25.47 -7.95
N ILE A 47 -13.40 24.28 -8.25
CA ILE A 47 -13.75 23.08 -7.51
C ILE A 47 -12.74 22.99 -6.38
N THR A 48 -13.02 23.68 -5.26
CA THR A 48 -12.29 23.39 -4.02
C THR A 48 -12.79 22.06 -3.47
N PRO A 49 -11.90 21.13 -3.12
CA PRO A 49 -12.29 19.94 -2.38
C PRO A 49 -13.04 20.37 -1.13
N ASP A 50 -14.31 20.00 -1.03
CA ASP A 50 -15.01 20.06 0.25
C ASP A 50 -14.58 18.81 1.03
N ASP A 51 -13.82 19.03 2.11
CA ASP A 51 -13.32 17.95 2.97
C ASP A 51 -14.46 17.05 3.46
N SER A 52 -15.65 17.60 3.69
CA SER A 52 -16.81 16.81 4.15
C SER A 52 -17.39 15.87 3.09
N ILE A 53 -17.41 16.29 1.83
CA ILE A 53 -17.84 15.43 0.70
C ILE A 53 -16.75 14.40 0.40
N SER A 54 -15.49 14.82 0.40
CA SER A 54 -14.34 13.95 0.16
C SER A 54 -14.24 12.85 1.22
N ASP A 55 -14.45 13.19 2.50
CA ASP A 55 -14.49 12.22 3.59
C ASP A 55 -15.69 11.26 3.48
N ALA A 56 -16.86 11.77 3.10
CA ALA A 56 -18.04 10.92 2.88
C ALA A 56 -17.79 9.92 1.73
N ILE A 57 -17.18 10.36 0.63
CA ILE A 57 -16.79 9.49 -0.49
C ILE A 57 -15.76 8.45 -0.01
N ARG A 58 -14.73 8.86 0.75
CA ARG A 58 -13.74 7.94 1.32
C ARG A 58 -14.39 6.87 2.19
N GLN A 59 -15.38 7.25 3.01
CA GLN A 59 -16.14 6.29 3.81
C GLN A 59 -16.93 5.30 2.95
N ILE A 60 -17.55 5.77 1.86
CA ILE A 60 -18.27 4.90 0.92
C ILE A 60 -17.30 3.90 0.27
N TYR A 61 -16.13 4.35 -0.20
CA TYR A 61 -15.12 3.45 -0.76
C TYR A 61 -14.64 2.41 0.25
N ASN A 62 -14.43 2.79 1.52
CA ASN A 62 -14.07 1.85 2.60
C ASN A 62 -15.16 0.81 2.91
N GLN A 63 -16.42 1.03 2.47
CA GLN A 63 -17.50 0.04 2.61
C GLN A 63 -17.57 -0.91 1.41
N ILE A 64 -17.18 -0.45 0.22
CA ILE A 64 -17.26 -1.22 -1.03
C ILE A 64 -16.02 -2.10 -1.21
N TYR A 65 -14.86 -1.57 -0.82
CA TYR A 65 -13.55 -2.17 -1.06
C TYR A 65 -12.87 -2.52 0.26
N SER A 66 -12.04 -3.57 0.22
CA SER A 66 -11.15 -3.83 1.35
C SER A 66 -10.06 -2.75 1.39
N LEU A 67 -9.47 -2.52 2.57
CA LEU A 67 -8.33 -1.60 2.69
C LEU A 67 -7.21 -1.98 1.71
N ARG A 68 -7.04 -3.28 1.45
CA ARG A 68 -6.05 -3.81 0.51
C ARG A 68 -6.30 -3.38 -0.94
N ASP A 69 -7.57 -3.24 -1.35
CA ASP A 69 -7.90 -2.85 -2.72
C ASP A 69 -7.69 -1.33 -2.93
N LEU A 70 -7.90 -0.55 -1.87
CA LEU A 70 -7.74 0.91 -1.87
C LEU A 70 -6.29 1.38 -1.66
N GLN A 71 -5.41 0.49 -1.20
CA GLN A 71 -3.98 0.77 -1.10
C GLN A 71 -3.33 0.72 -2.48
N SER A 72 -2.30 1.54 -2.67
CA SER A 72 -1.50 1.50 -3.89
C SER A 72 -0.99 0.07 -4.16
N PRO A 73 -1.12 -0.42 -5.41
CA PRO A 73 -0.71 -1.76 -5.76
C PRO A 73 0.76 -1.95 -5.42
N SER A 74 1.04 -2.95 -4.59
CA SER A 74 2.40 -3.22 -4.13
C SER A 74 3.25 -3.70 -5.31
N VAL A 75 4.33 -2.98 -5.60
CA VAL A 75 5.32 -3.38 -6.62
C VAL A 75 6.12 -4.60 -6.13
N HIS A 76 6.16 -4.81 -4.80
CA HIS A 76 6.81 -5.95 -4.17
C HIS A 76 6.01 -6.44 -2.96
N VAL A 77 6.02 -7.76 -2.74
CA VAL A 77 5.50 -8.40 -1.52
C VAL A 77 6.63 -9.20 -0.89
N GLY A 78 7.09 -8.74 0.26
CA GLY A 78 8.03 -9.46 1.11
C GLY A 78 7.32 -10.40 2.07
N ALA A 79 8.08 -10.98 3.00
CA ALA A 79 7.52 -11.80 4.07
C ALA A 79 8.29 -11.62 5.38
N VAL A 80 7.56 -11.66 6.49
CA VAL A 80 8.10 -11.67 7.84
C VAL A 80 7.75 -13.00 8.49
N ILE A 81 8.73 -13.63 9.13
CA ILE A 81 8.51 -14.87 9.88
C ILE A 81 8.33 -14.52 11.35
N PHE A 82 7.23 -14.99 11.94
CA PHE A 82 7.01 -14.91 13.37
C PHE A 82 6.37 -16.20 13.87
N ARG A 83 6.98 -16.81 14.90
CA ARG A 83 6.56 -18.11 15.46
C ARG A 83 6.34 -19.18 14.38
N ASP A 84 7.29 -19.28 13.46
CA ASP A 84 7.28 -20.22 12.33
C ASP A 84 6.14 -20.03 11.32
N ILE A 85 5.42 -18.91 11.40
CA ILE A 85 4.37 -18.53 10.46
C ILE A 85 4.90 -17.41 9.57
N PHE A 86 4.62 -17.52 8.27
CA PHE A 86 4.92 -16.48 7.28
C PHE A 86 3.76 -15.49 7.19
N PHE A 87 4.06 -14.20 7.38
CA PHE A 87 3.14 -13.10 7.17
C PHE A 87 3.59 -12.31 5.94
N PRO A 88 2.73 -12.16 4.91
CA PRO A 88 3.03 -11.30 3.78
C PRO A 88 3.22 -9.84 4.24
N LEU A 89 4.23 -9.18 3.71
CA LEU A 89 4.51 -7.77 3.95
C LEU A 89 4.41 -7.03 2.63
N ARG A 90 3.34 -6.24 2.48
CA ARG A 90 3.12 -5.45 1.27
C ARG A 90 3.95 -4.18 1.29
N ILE A 91 4.66 -3.92 0.20
CA ILE A 91 5.46 -2.70 0.07
C ILE A 91 4.70 -1.74 -0.84
N PRO A 92 4.05 -0.70 -0.30
CA PRO A 92 3.42 0.32 -1.11
C PRO A 92 4.51 1.15 -1.80
N VAL A 93 4.29 1.47 -3.07
CA VAL A 93 5.04 2.52 -3.76
C VAL A 93 4.07 3.67 -3.93
N ASP A 94 4.22 4.69 -3.10
CA ASP A 94 3.41 5.90 -3.10
C ASP A 94 4.30 7.11 -3.38
N PHE A 95 3.80 8.05 -4.18
CA PHE A 95 4.44 9.35 -4.38
C PHE A 95 3.92 10.36 -3.34
N GLY A 96 4.84 11.04 -2.64
CA GLY A 96 4.52 12.14 -1.71
C GLY A 96 4.75 11.84 -0.22
N TYR A 97 4.33 12.77 0.65
CA TYR A 97 4.50 12.68 2.10
C TYR A 97 3.30 11.99 2.77
N ASN A 98 3.11 10.70 2.49
CA ASN A 98 2.08 9.91 3.16
C ASN A 98 2.69 9.17 4.36
N PRO A 99 2.17 9.33 5.58
CA PRO A 99 2.65 8.58 6.72
C PRO A 99 2.29 7.09 6.56
N VAL A 100 3.28 6.28 6.20
CA VAL A 100 3.15 4.82 6.12
C VAL A 100 3.36 4.22 7.50
N ASN A 101 2.45 3.37 7.94
CA ASN A 101 2.64 2.53 9.13
C ASN A 101 2.98 1.10 8.68
N PRO A 102 4.25 0.66 8.80
CA PRO A 102 4.69 -0.67 8.35
C PRO A 102 3.94 -1.82 9.01
N VAL A 103 3.49 -1.65 10.26
CA VAL A 103 2.76 -2.68 11.01
C VAL A 103 1.40 -2.99 10.39
N ASN A 104 0.78 -2.00 9.75
CA ASN A 104 -0.50 -2.17 9.06
C ASN A 104 -0.36 -2.87 7.70
N LEU A 105 0.87 -3.06 7.22
CA LEU A 105 1.19 -3.70 5.95
C LEU A 105 1.51 -5.20 6.10
N LEU A 106 1.57 -5.69 7.33
CA LEU A 106 1.63 -7.13 7.62
C LEU A 106 0.24 -7.75 7.48
N GLU A 107 0.07 -8.60 6.46
CA GLU A 107 -1.19 -9.26 6.18
C GLU A 107 -1.40 -10.48 7.07
N GLY A 108 -2.62 -10.66 7.57
CA GLY A 108 -3.03 -11.86 8.31
C GLY A 108 -2.45 -11.98 9.72
N ILE A 109 -1.60 -11.06 10.17
CA ILE A 109 -1.14 -11.01 11.56
C ILE A 109 -2.25 -10.43 12.46
N THR A 110 -2.59 -11.16 13.53
CA THR A 110 -3.57 -10.71 14.52
C THR A 110 -3.01 -9.61 15.42
N GLU A 111 -3.87 -8.81 16.05
CA GLU A 111 -3.43 -7.77 17.00
C GLU A 111 -2.66 -8.33 18.18
N THR A 112 -3.06 -9.50 18.72
CA THR A 112 -2.30 -10.19 19.78
C THR A 112 -0.92 -10.61 19.30
N GLN A 113 -0.80 -11.13 18.07
CA GLN A 113 0.51 -11.46 17.50
C GLN A 113 1.38 -10.22 17.30
N LYS A 114 0.81 -9.10 16.83
CA LYS A 114 1.52 -7.81 16.75
C LYS A 114 2.03 -7.38 18.12
N GLN A 115 1.18 -7.40 19.15
CA GLN A 115 1.58 -7.04 20.52
C GLN A 115 2.74 -7.89 21.03
N ILE A 116 2.71 -9.21 20.80
CA ILE A 116 3.81 -10.11 21.19
C ILE A 116 5.06 -9.81 20.36
N PHE A 117 4.93 -9.70 19.03
CA PHE A 117 6.05 -9.41 18.12
C PHE A 117 6.77 -8.13 18.50
N PHE A 118 6.02 -7.04 18.70
CA PHE A 118 6.57 -5.72 19.00
C PHE A 118 6.87 -5.49 20.49
N SER A 119 6.63 -6.49 21.35
CA SER A 119 7.09 -6.45 22.75
C SER A 119 8.60 -6.68 22.86
N ASP A 120 9.21 -7.36 21.88
CA ASP A 120 10.65 -7.53 21.77
C ASP A 120 11.26 -6.40 20.91
N LYS A 121 12.13 -5.59 21.52
CA LYS A 121 12.80 -4.47 20.83
C LYS A 121 13.75 -4.93 19.72
N THR A 122 14.34 -6.10 19.85
CA THR A 122 15.29 -6.64 18.85
C THR A 122 14.54 -7.07 17.61
N GLU A 123 13.47 -7.86 17.75
CA GLU A 123 12.61 -8.27 16.64
C GLU A 123 11.94 -7.06 15.98
N SER A 124 11.49 -6.08 16.78
CA SER A 124 10.93 -4.83 16.27
C SER A 124 11.92 -4.08 15.37
N ARG A 125 13.16 -3.90 15.82
CA ARG A 125 14.20 -3.22 15.04
C ARG A 125 14.51 -3.97 13.75
N ARG A 126 14.69 -5.29 13.83
CA ARG A 126 14.93 -6.14 12.67
C ARG A 126 13.81 -6.04 11.64
N PHE A 127 12.56 -5.99 12.09
CA PHE A 127 11.42 -5.77 11.22
C PHE A 127 11.47 -4.43 10.49
N PHE A 128 11.76 -3.33 11.20
CA PHE A 128 11.85 -2.02 10.56
C PHE A 128 13.03 -1.90 9.60
N ASP A 129 14.19 -2.45 9.96
CA ASP A 129 15.35 -2.50 9.06
C ASP A 129 15.00 -3.29 7.78
N GLN A 130 14.41 -4.48 7.92
CA GLN A 130 13.96 -5.30 6.80
C GLN A 130 12.89 -4.58 5.96
N PHE A 131 11.96 -3.86 6.60
CA PHE A 131 10.94 -3.10 5.88
C PHE A 131 11.55 -1.99 5.02
N ILE A 132 12.56 -1.26 5.54
CA ILE A 132 13.26 -0.23 4.80
C ILE A 132 14.01 -0.83 3.61
N ASP A 133 14.73 -1.94 3.80
CA ASP A 133 15.42 -2.65 2.71
C ASP A 133 14.45 -3.07 1.59
N LEU A 134 13.26 -3.55 1.97
CA LEU A 134 12.21 -3.93 1.03
C LEU A 134 11.58 -2.73 0.32
N MET A 135 11.44 -1.58 0.99
CA MET A 135 11.01 -0.32 0.39
C MET A 135 11.99 0.17 -0.66
N ASP A 136 13.29 0.21 -0.34
CA ASP A 136 14.34 0.62 -1.29
C ASP A 136 14.38 -0.30 -2.50
N PHE A 137 14.23 -1.61 -2.28
CA PHE A 137 14.10 -2.58 -3.37
C PHE A 137 12.83 -2.33 -4.20
N ALA A 138 11.65 -2.20 -3.59
CA ALA A 138 10.42 -1.97 -4.34
C ALA A 138 10.47 -0.66 -5.16
N HIS A 139 11.05 0.40 -4.60
CA HIS A 139 11.23 1.67 -5.28
C HIS A 139 12.16 1.53 -6.49
N GLY A 140 13.33 0.90 -6.33
CA GLY A 140 14.23 0.65 -7.46
C GLY A 140 13.56 -0.20 -8.55
N LEU A 141 12.76 -1.21 -8.17
CA LEU A 141 12.01 -2.01 -9.15
C LEU A 141 10.99 -1.15 -9.91
N HIS A 142 10.31 -0.24 -9.23
CA HIS A 142 9.36 0.69 -9.84
C HIS A 142 10.07 1.60 -10.85
N GLU A 143 11.18 2.25 -10.48
CA GLU A 143 11.96 3.10 -11.40
C GLU A 143 12.44 2.33 -12.63
N LEU A 144 12.86 1.08 -12.45
CA LEU A 144 13.29 0.23 -13.58
C LEU A 144 12.16 -0.11 -14.54
N GLN A 145 10.92 -0.26 -14.06
CA GLN A 145 9.76 -0.50 -14.91
C GLN A 145 9.41 0.70 -15.80
N GLU A 146 9.80 1.91 -15.39
CA GLU A 146 9.56 3.14 -16.15
C GLU A 146 10.63 3.42 -17.22
N LEU A 147 11.75 2.69 -17.21
CA LEU A 147 12.82 2.86 -18.19
C LEU A 147 12.45 2.26 -19.55
N ILE A 148 12.67 3.03 -20.62
CA ILE A 148 12.50 2.58 -22.01
C ILE A 148 13.49 1.46 -22.38
N SER A 149 14.67 1.46 -21.75
CA SER A 149 15.68 0.41 -21.92
C SER A 149 16.44 0.19 -20.63
N ILE A 150 16.56 -1.07 -20.21
CA ILE A 150 17.27 -1.47 -19.00
C ILE A 150 18.70 -1.89 -19.38
N PRO A 151 19.76 -1.26 -18.84
CA PRO A 151 21.13 -1.72 -19.05
C PRO A 151 21.31 -3.18 -18.61
N ALA A 152 22.06 -3.99 -19.38
CA ALA A 152 22.20 -5.43 -19.10
C ALA A 152 22.72 -5.73 -17.68
N ARG A 153 23.60 -4.87 -17.14
CA ARG A 153 24.17 -5.00 -15.80
C ARG A 153 23.16 -4.74 -14.67
N THR A 154 22.11 -3.98 -14.96
CA THR A 154 21.06 -3.68 -13.99
C THR A 154 20.29 -4.93 -13.59
N LEU A 155 20.03 -5.83 -14.54
CA LEU A 155 19.37 -7.11 -14.26
C LEU A 155 20.20 -8.01 -13.33
N GLU A 156 21.52 -8.03 -13.53
CA GLU A 156 22.46 -8.76 -12.67
C GLU A 156 22.42 -8.21 -11.23
N TRP A 157 22.56 -6.90 -11.06
CA TRP A 157 22.52 -6.25 -9.75
C TRP A 157 21.17 -6.44 -9.05
N TRP A 158 20.07 -6.36 -9.80
CA TRP A 158 18.75 -6.58 -9.25
C TRP A 158 18.55 -8.03 -8.77
N THR A 159 19.09 -8.98 -9.53
CA THR A 159 19.08 -10.40 -9.16
C THR A 159 19.91 -10.64 -7.89
N MET A 160 21.07 -9.99 -7.76
CA MET A 160 21.91 -10.07 -6.57
C MET A 160 21.23 -9.44 -5.35
N ALA A 161 20.59 -8.27 -5.50
CA ALA A 161 19.85 -7.61 -4.43
C ALA A 161 18.72 -8.52 -3.91
N ARG A 162 17.95 -9.15 -4.81
CA ARG A 162 16.93 -10.15 -4.45
C ARG A 162 17.54 -11.32 -3.65
N GLN A 163 18.67 -11.86 -4.08
CA GLN A 163 19.35 -12.96 -3.37
C GLN A 163 19.84 -12.54 -1.97
N GLN A 164 20.34 -11.32 -1.81
CA GLN A 164 20.76 -10.80 -0.50
C GLN A 164 19.57 -10.66 0.46
N LEU A 165 18.42 -10.18 -0.03
CA LEU A 165 17.19 -10.11 0.75
C LEU A 165 16.68 -11.51 1.15
N GLU A 166 16.72 -12.47 0.24
CA GLU A 166 16.38 -13.88 0.52
C GLU A 166 17.32 -14.49 1.57
N ALA A 167 18.62 -14.21 1.47
CA ALA A 167 19.63 -14.68 2.42
C ALA A 167 19.44 -14.04 3.82
N ALA A 168 19.16 -12.74 3.89
CA ALA A 168 18.87 -12.04 5.14
C ALA A 168 17.61 -12.60 5.84
N ALA A 169 16.57 -12.90 5.06
CA ALA A 169 15.38 -13.57 5.58
C ALA A 169 15.69 -14.98 6.12
N ALA A 170 16.61 -15.71 5.49
CA ALA A 170 17.01 -17.05 5.91
C ALA A 170 17.89 -17.04 7.17
N THR A 171 18.81 -16.08 7.33
CA THR A 171 19.67 -15.96 8.53
C THR A 171 18.92 -15.50 9.77
N GLY A 172 17.78 -14.81 9.60
CA GLY A 172 16.84 -14.53 10.68
C GLY A 172 16.28 -15.77 11.39
N ARG A 173 16.40 -16.97 10.80
CA ARG A 173 16.06 -18.26 11.43
C ARG A 173 17.17 -18.83 12.30
N THR A 174 18.45 -18.52 12.08
CA THR A 174 19.55 -19.29 12.68
C THR A 174 19.88 -18.89 14.12
N HIS A 175 19.57 -17.65 14.52
CA HIS A 175 19.81 -17.19 15.89
C HIS A 175 18.82 -17.74 16.93
N THR A 176 17.67 -18.26 16.51
CA THR A 176 16.69 -18.90 17.41
C THR A 176 17.03 -20.36 17.77
N TYR A 177 17.95 -21.01 17.03
CA TYR A 177 18.32 -22.42 17.26
C TYR A 177 19.69 -22.61 17.94
N LEU A 178 20.45 -21.54 18.18
CA LEU A 178 21.81 -21.63 18.76
C LEU A 178 21.88 -21.24 20.25
N ASN A 179 20.75 -20.92 20.88
CA ASN A 179 20.66 -20.55 22.30
C ASN A 179 19.86 -21.54 23.16
N ASN A 180 19.67 -22.79 22.71
CA ASN A 180 19.14 -23.89 23.51
C ASN A 180 20.22 -24.94 23.77
#